data_AF-A0A1A2UKV0-F1
#
_entry.id   AF-A0A1A2UKV0-F1
#
_cell.length_a   1.000
_cell.length_b   1.000
_cell.length_c   1.000
_cell.angle_alpha   90.00
_cell.angle_beta   90.00
_cell.angle_gamma   90.00
#
_symmetry.space_group_name_H-M   'P 1'
#
loop_
_entity.id
_entity.type
_entity.pdbx_description
1 polymer ?
#
loop_
_entity_poly.entity_id
_entity_poly.type
_entity_poly.pdbx_seq_one_letter_code
_entity_poly.pdbx_strand_id
1 'polypeptide(L)'
;MTDAASKPNLGRFGSFGRGVTPEQAKDIEALGYGAVWVGGSPPAELAWVEPILEATTTLQVATGIVNIWTAAAKPVAESFHRIDKAYPGRFQLLR
;
A
#
# COMPACT_ATOMS: atom_id res chain seq x y z
N MET A 1 -20.03 -13.00 12.40
CA MET A 1 -19.79 -13.62 11.08
C MET A 1 -18.69 -12.80 10.44
N THR A 2 -17.43 -13.16 10.70
CA THR A 2 -16.26 -12.49 10.13
C THR A 2 -16.23 -12.84 8.64
N ASP A 3 -16.51 -11.86 7.80
CA ASP A 3 -16.42 -12.00 6.36
C ASP A 3 -15.01 -12.48 6.02
N ALA A 4 -14.89 -13.63 5.38
CA ALA A 4 -13.60 -14.15 4.96
C ALA A 4 -12.97 -13.08 4.07
N ALA A 5 -11.77 -12.62 4.42
CA ALA A 5 -11.09 -11.52 3.74
C ALA A 5 -11.21 -11.68 2.21
N SER A 6 -12.12 -10.91 1.62
CA SER A 6 -12.35 -10.96 0.18
C SER A 6 -11.04 -10.60 -0.49
N LYS A 7 -10.67 -11.34 -1.54
CA LYS A 7 -9.39 -11.13 -2.22
C LYS A 7 -9.29 -9.64 -2.62
N PRO A 8 -8.16 -8.97 -2.34
CA PRO A 8 -7.98 -7.59 -2.75
C PRO A 8 -8.21 -7.47 -4.27
N ASN A 9 -9.05 -6.55 -4.69
CA ASN A 9 -9.27 -6.28 -6.11
C ASN A 9 -8.13 -5.39 -6.63
N LEU A 10 -7.06 -6.03 -7.12
CA LEU A 10 -5.85 -5.37 -7.62
C LEU A 10 -6.00 -4.88 -9.08
N GLY A 11 -7.16 -5.06 -9.69
CA GLY A 11 -7.39 -4.78 -11.11
C GLY A 11 -6.63 -5.72 -12.05
N ARG A 12 -6.61 -5.36 -13.33
CA ARG A 12 -5.96 -6.17 -14.39
C ARG A 12 -4.46 -5.93 -14.49
N PHE A 13 -4.03 -4.70 -14.18
CA PHE A 13 -2.64 -4.27 -14.28
C PHE A 13 -2.21 -3.59 -13.00
N GLY A 14 -0.98 -3.87 -12.58
CA GLY A 14 -0.31 -3.23 -11.46
C GLY A 14 1.01 -2.60 -11.89
N SER A 15 1.39 -1.52 -11.22
CA SER A 15 2.70 -0.87 -11.41
C SER A 15 3.66 -1.26 -10.29
N PHE A 16 4.93 -1.48 -10.62
CA PHE A 16 5.99 -1.79 -9.65
C PHE A 16 7.19 -0.85 -9.85
N GLY A 17 7.67 -0.24 -8.78
CA GLY A 17 8.82 0.67 -8.82
C GLY A 17 9.47 0.89 -7.46
N ARG A 18 10.55 1.68 -7.41
CA ARG A 18 11.25 2.04 -6.14
C ARG A 18 10.59 3.19 -5.38
N GLY A 19 9.55 3.79 -5.94
CA GLY A 19 8.86 4.94 -5.38
C GLY A 19 7.75 5.38 -6.33
N VAL A 20 6.73 6.03 -5.78
CA VAL A 20 5.66 6.65 -6.55
C VAL A 20 5.28 7.93 -5.82
N THR A 21 5.21 9.04 -6.55
CA THR A 21 4.70 10.30 -5.99
C THR A 21 3.16 10.26 -5.96
N PRO A 22 2.49 11.06 -5.12
CA PRO A 22 1.03 11.16 -5.14
C PRO A 22 0.45 11.54 -6.52
N GLU A 23 1.18 12.38 -7.27
CA GLU A 23 0.81 12.75 -8.64
C GLU A 23 0.92 11.57 -9.61
N GLN A 24 2.04 10.84 -9.57
CA GLN A 24 2.20 9.62 -10.37
C GLN A 24 1.14 8.57 -10.02
N ALA A 25 0.74 8.47 -8.76
CA ALA A 25 -0.31 7.55 -8.35
C ALA A 25 -1.67 7.90 -8.94
N LYS A 26 -2.00 9.20 -9.06
CA LYS A 26 -3.19 9.68 -9.77
C LYS A 26 -3.13 9.30 -11.25
N ASP A 27 -1.98 9.51 -11.88
CA ASP A 27 -1.81 9.16 -13.30
C ASP A 27 -1.95 7.65 -13.53
N ILE A 28 -1.36 6.84 -12.65
CA ILE A 28 -1.47 5.37 -12.66
C ILE A 28 -2.94 4.93 -12.50
N GLU A 29 -3.67 5.52 -11.55
CA GLU A 29 -5.11 5.27 -11.38
C GLU A 29 -5.92 5.68 -12.62
N ALA A 30 -5.65 6.86 -13.20
CA ALA A 30 -6.33 7.36 -14.39
C ALA A 30 -6.07 6.51 -15.64
N LEU A 31 -4.90 5.85 -15.71
CA LEU A 31 -4.56 4.88 -16.75
C LEU A 31 -5.24 3.51 -16.56
N GLY A 32 -6.00 3.32 -15.48
CA GLY A 32 -6.78 2.10 -15.21
C GLY A 32 -5.99 1.00 -14.50
N TYR A 33 -4.85 1.32 -13.89
CA TYR A 33 -4.13 0.38 -13.03
C TYR A 33 -4.85 0.26 -11.69
N GLY A 34 -5.01 -0.96 -11.20
CA GLY A 34 -5.71 -1.22 -9.94
C GLY A 34 -4.79 -1.23 -8.71
N ALA A 35 -3.47 -1.34 -8.92
CA ALA A 35 -2.53 -1.44 -7.81
C ALA A 35 -1.15 -0.84 -8.13
N VAL A 36 -0.49 -0.34 -7.08
CA VAL A 36 0.91 0.09 -7.11
C VAL A 36 1.71 -0.61 -6.00
N TRP A 37 2.85 -1.18 -6.37
CA TRP A 37 3.82 -1.77 -5.45
C TRP A 37 5.07 -0.91 -5.38
N VAL A 38 5.41 -0.46 -4.17
CA VAL A 38 6.63 0.31 -3.92
C VAL A 38 7.67 -0.58 -3.26
N GLY A 39 8.64 -1.03 -4.06
CA GLY A 39 9.80 -1.79 -3.61
C GLY A 39 10.81 -0.96 -2.83
N GLY A 40 11.79 -1.62 -2.20
CA GLY A 40 12.94 -0.94 -1.57
C GLY A 40 13.08 -1.10 -0.07
N SER A 41 12.41 -2.09 0.54
CA SER A 41 12.48 -2.36 1.99
C SER A 41 12.12 -1.12 2.82
N PRO A 42 10.85 -0.69 2.79
CA PRO A 42 10.45 0.56 3.41
C PRO A 42 10.65 0.54 4.93
N PRO A 43 10.87 1.71 5.54
CA PRO A 43 11.00 1.83 6.99
C PRO A 43 9.65 1.54 7.68
N ALA A 44 9.69 1.22 8.97
CA ALA A 44 8.54 0.69 9.71
C ALA A 44 7.35 1.66 9.80
N GLU A 45 7.61 2.95 9.64
CA GLU A 45 6.66 4.05 9.76
C GLU A 45 5.70 4.14 8.58
N LEU A 46 6.08 3.61 7.41
CA LEU A 46 5.27 3.57 6.18
C LEU A 46 4.63 4.91 5.79
N ALA A 47 5.24 6.04 6.19
CA ALA A 47 4.66 7.39 6.05
C ALA A 47 4.41 7.83 4.59
N TRP A 48 5.03 7.15 3.62
CA TRP A 48 4.84 7.41 2.20
C TRP A 48 3.50 6.89 1.65
N VAL A 49 2.83 5.99 2.39
CA VAL A 49 1.59 5.34 1.94
C VAL A 49 0.38 6.29 2.01
N GLU A 50 0.26 7.04 3.10
CA GLU A 50 -0.91 7.89 3.36
C GLU A 50 -1.09 8.99 2.28
N PRO A 51 -0.04 9.72 1.85
CA PRO A 51 -0.17 10.70 0.77
C PRO A 51 -0.61 10.10 -0.58
N ILE A 52 -0.27 8.84 -0.86
CA ILE A 52 -0.68 8.15 -2.09
C ILE A 52 -2.16 7.77 -2.01
N LEU A 53 -2.58 7.23 -0.88
CA LEU A 53 -3.97 6.82 -0.65
C LEU A 53 -4.91 8.02 -0.58
N GLU A 54 -4.47 9.15 -0.02
CA GLU A 54 -5.21 10.41 -0.02
C GLU A 54 -5.40 10.98 -1.44
N ALA A 55 -4.38 10.84 -2.29
CA ALA A 55 -4.40 11.34 -3.66
C ALA A 55 -5.25 10.50 -4.63
N THR A 56 -5.63 9.27 -4.26
CA THR A 56 -6.30 8.30 -5.13
C THR A 56 -7.60 7.80 -4.52
N THR A 57 -8.50 7.25 -5.33
CA THR A 57 -9.86 6.90 -4.87
C THR A 57 -10.09 5.39 -4.73
N THR A 58 -9.51 4.62 -5.63
CA THR A 58 -9.70 3.18 -5.80
C THR A 58 -8.39 2.40 -5.84
N LEU A 59 -7.27 3.08 -6.11
CA LEU A 59 -5.95 2.46 -6.20
C LEU A 59 -5.59 1.72 -4.91
N GLN A 60 -5.13 0.47 -5.06
CA GLN A 60 -4.54 -0.31 -3.97
C GLN A 60 -3.04 -0.05 -3.88
N VAL A 61 -2.54 0.18 -2.66
CA VAL A 61 -1.13 0.45 -2.40
C VAL A 61 -0.54 -0.73 -1.65
N ALA A 62 0.57 -1.25 -2.16
CA ALA A 62 1.26 -2.38 -1.58
C ALA A 62 2.74 -2.07 -1.34
N THR A 63 3.27 -2.56 -0.21
CA THR A 63 4.70 -2.44 0.07
C THR A 63 5.49 -3.50 -0.69
N GLY A 64 6.74 -3.21 -1.04
CA GLY A 64 7.74 -4.25 -1.20
C GLY A 64 7.96 -4.98 0.13
N ILE A 65 8.62 -6.15 0.07
CA ILE A 65 8.90 -6.97 1.26
C ILE A 65 9.56 -6.10 2.35
N VAL A 66 8.90 -5.99 3.49
CA VAL A 66 9.44 -5.27 4.66
C VAL A 66 10.56 -6.12 5.28
N ASN A 67 11.73 -5.53 5.46
CA ASN A 67 12.89 -6.26 5.98
C ASN A 67 12.81 -6.39 7.51
N ILE A 68 12.65 -7.62 8.00
CA ILE A 68 12.55 -7.96 9.42
C ILE A 68 13.76 -7.55 10.27
N TRP A 69 14.93 -7.40 9.64
CA TRP A 69 16.17 -7.00 10.33
C TRP A 69 16.24 -5.50 10.58
N THR A 70 15.58 -4.70 9.75
CA THR A 70 15.64 -3.23 9.80
C THR A 70 14.35 -2.60 10.30
N ALA A 71 13.22 -3.33 10.25
CA ALA A 71 11.91 -2.86 10.66
C ALA A 71 11.35 -3.81 11.73
N ALA A 72 11.26 -3.33 12.97
CA ALA A 72 10.70 -4.11 14.06
C ALA A 72 9.20 -4.41 13.81
N ALA A 73 8.79 -5.64 14.09
CA ALA A 73 7.43 -6.11 13.78
C ALA A 73 6.32 -5.28 14.45
N LYS A 74 6.54 -4.82 15.70
CA LYS A 74 5.54 -4.05 16.45
C LYS A 74 5.26 -2.68 15.80
N PRO A 75 6.27 -1.82 15.54
CA PRO A 75 6.07 -0.58 14.78
C PRO A 75 5.43 -0.78 13.40
N VAL A 76 5.81 -1.82 12.66
CA VAL A 76 5.19 -2.14 11.35
C VAL A 76 3.69 -2.46 11.51
N ALA A 77 3.33 -3.24 12.51
CA ALA A 77 1.93 -3.57 12.80
C ALA A 77 1.11 -2.34 13.22
N GLU A 78 1.69 -1.46 14.05
CA GLU A 78 1.06 -0.19 14.44
C GLU A 78 0.81 0.70 13.22
N SER A 79 1.78 0.83 12.32
CA SER A 79 1.62 1.55 11.06
C SER A 79 0.56 0.93 10.15
N PHE A 80 0.56 -0.41 10.01
CA PHE A 80 -0.45 -1.12 9.22
C PHE A 80 -1.86 -0.83 9.73
N HIS A 81 -2.11 -1.00 11.03
CA HIS A 81 -3.43 -0.75 11.60
C HIS A 81 -3.85 0.72 11.52
N ARG A 82 -2.91 1.66 11.64
CA ARG A 82 -3.18 3.09 11.43
C ARG A 82 -3.65 3.36 9.99
N ILE A 83 -2.94 2.84 9.00
CA ILE A 83 -3.25 3.05 7.58
C ILE A 83 -4.56 2.34 7.20
N ASP A 84 -4.74 1.08 7.61
CA ASP A 84 -5.95 0.30 7.29
C ASP A 84 -7.20 0.92 7.94
N LYS A 85 -7.08 1.52 9.13
CA LYS A 85 -8.17 2.26 9.76
C LYS A 85 -8.56 3.52 8.97
N ALA A 86 -7.59 4.22 8.37
CA ALA A 86 -7.83 5.43 7.59
C ALA A 86 -8.30 5.13 6.16
N TYR A 87 -7.81 4.03 5.56
CA TYR A 87 -8.03 3.65 4.17
C TYR A 87 -8.39 2.15 4.06
N PRO A 88 -9.58 1.77 4.56
CA PRO A 88 -9.95 0.36 4.72
C PRO A 88 -9.91 -0.39 3.39
N GLY A 89 -9.18 -1.51 3.38
CA GLY A 89 -9.11 -2.42 2.22
C GLY A 89 -8.26 -1.93 1.04
N ARG A 90 -7.57 -0.80 1.17
CA ARG A 90 -6.73 -0.21 0.11
C ARG A 90 -5.23 -0.36 0.34
N PHE A 91 -4.81 -0.82 1.52
CA PHE A 91 -3.41 -1.02 1.85
C PHE A 91 -3.06 -2.50 2.02
N GLN A 92 -1.97 -2.96 1.39
CA GLN A 92 -1.45 -4.32 1.48
C GLN A 92 -0.02 -4.31 2.02
N LEU A 93 0.18 -4.92 3.18
CA LEU A 93 1.50 -5.13 3.77
C LEU A 93 2.08 -6.47 3.33
N LEU A 94 3.23 -6.43 2.64
CA LEU A 94 4.00 -7.63 2.35
C LEU A 94 5.15 -7.80 3.35
N ARG A 95 5.19 -8.98 3.98
CA ARG A 95 6.15 -9.38 5.00
C ARG A 95 6.93 -10.62 4.57
#